data_AF-A0A7C6M132-F1
#
_entry.id   AF-A0A7C6M132-F1
#
_cell.length_a   1.000
_cell.length_b   1.000
_cell.length_c   1.000
_cell.angle_alpha   90.00
_cell.angle_beta   90.00
_cell.angle_gamma   90.00
#
_symmetry.space_group_name_H-M   'P 1'
#
loop_
_entity.id
_entity.type
_entity.pdbx_description
1 polymer ?
#
loop_
_entity_poly.entity_id
_entity_poly.type
_entity_poly.pdbx_seq_one_letter_code
_entity_poly.pdbx_strand_id
1 'polypeptide(L)'
;MFTNVRRDKTSYFLNEAEFDYYRGVELGADAALYIFADAKELYEGETLQTRATLEGAVYSSSAEAVATVDAATGLVTGVAQGEVTITATVGEKTASILLNVYSQVDWDKTIGLVDPALAGTKGDPVVVNMKTYHVGYNAFKSLKEMMANAQTNQVINVLNIRNEEVVEIKTNGVTLLGVNSNRDPNDASDRFEFSLEATDNSQILEQIHVLADNVTIKGFSFGGAARVQFFKQQENFVFENNYVENPVYTKPANIYKETFFGTNESGADNSGVGFIHGGGDAMADKMINFTIKNNYFKNIADTVVYLCMPVGIEFHNNELDTYDGVGLWLDWGTTNGTFNIKGNTFKNGELFGFYSRGYGAAPGSTMNIENNVFDNVGNNAKGGFDASTLSGVSLSAIAVRNYKESGDATFKIQGNDFLGCAMALSMRNNYASTITYTYTSEVKYNAFINTEAPEFYQRTRYATDDATTNPNDTLFDNNFFGSSETVKVVPTAEQLQGAKEGSNTNNYETYADLVAARALLG
;
A
#
# COMPACT_ATOMS: atom_id res chain seq x y z
N MET A 1 -3.36 -41.25 25.85
CA MET A 1 -2.71 -40.05 26.40
C MET A 1 -1.44 -39.83 25.58
N PHE A 2 -1.52 -38.98 24.55
CA PHE A 2 -0.34 -38.49 23.85
C PHE A 2 -0.21 -37.02 24.26
N THR A 3 0.76 -36.73 25.11
CA THR A 3 1.05 -35.37 25.56
C THR A 3 1.91 -34.70 24.52
N ASN A 4 1.37 -33.68 23.87
CA ASN A 4 2.11 -32.71 23.06
C ASN A 4 3.28 -32.14 23.88
N VAL A 5 4.52 -32.50 23.56
CA VAL A 5 5.71 -31.89 24.16
C VAL A 5 6.16 -30.74 23.26
N ARG A 6 5.88 -29.51 23.71
CA ARG A 6 6.29 -28.24 23.10
C ARG A 6 7.44 -27.65 23.90
N ARG A 7 8.62 -27.38 23.33
CA ARG A 7 9.68 -26.54 23.95
C ARG A 7 10.62 -25.79 22.98
N ASP A 8 10.06 -25.02 22.04
CA ASP A 8 10.42 -23.63 21.65
C ASP A 8 9.79 -23.27 20.29
N LYS A 9 10.01 -22.05 19.79
CA LYS A 9 9.05 -21.32 18.93
C LYS A 9 9.15 -21.57 17.42
N THR A 10 9.90 -22.56 16.94
CA THR A 10 10.09 -22.78 15.48
C THR A 10 10.09 -24.23 14.99
N SER A 11 10.00 -25.26 15.85
CA SER A 11 10.04 -26.67 15.40
C SER A 11 8.99 -27.53 16.12
N TYR A 12 8.08 -28.15 15.37
CA TYR A 12 7.18 -29.19 15.89
C TYR A 12 7.88 -30.55 15.71
N PHE A 13 8.18 -31.25 16.81
CA PHE A 13 8.58 -32.66 16.74
C PHE A 13 7.31 -33.52 16.74
N LEU A 14 7.21 -34.42 15.76
CA LEU A 14 6.07 -35.29 15.51
C LEU A 14 5.95 -36.40 16.57
N ASN A 15 7.04 -36.75 17.26
CA ASN A 15 7.06 -37.73 18.35
C ASN A 15 8.32 -37.60 19.25
N GLU A 16 8.37 -38.37 20.35
CA GLU A 16 9.51 -38.41 21.28
C GLU A 16 10.82 -38.85 20.60
N ALA A 17 10.77 -39.73 19.59
CA ALA A 17 11.97 -40.21 18.89
C ALA A 17 12.62 -39.12 18.04
N GLU A 18 11.84 -38.22 17.42
CA GLU A 18 12.35 -37.05 16.71
C GLU A 18 12.96 -36.02 17.68
N PHE A 19 12.34 -35.84 18.85
CA PHE A 19 12.89 -34.99 19.90
C PHE A 19 14.20 -35.53 20.50
N ASP A 20 14.33 -36.86 20.61
CA ASP A 20 15.55 -37.53 21.06
C ASP A 20 16.66 -37.50 20.01
N TYR A 21 16.33 -37.55 18.72
CA TYR A 21 17.24 -37.27 17.60
C TYR A 21 17.92 -35.91 17.75
N TYR A 22 17.15 -34.85 17.99
CA TYR A 22 17.71 -33.49 18.13
C TYR A 22 18.50 -33.25 19.43
N ARG A 23 18.37 -34.13 20.43
CA ARG A 23 19.15 -34.07 21.68
C ARG A 23 20.33 -35.05 21.74
N GLY A 24 20.49 -35.91 20.73
CA GLY A 24 21.55 -36.91 20.68
C GLY A 24 21.43 -38.00 21.75
N VAL A 25 20.20 -38.38 22.12
CA VAL A 25 19.96 -39.44 23.12
C VAL A 25 19.97 -40.81 22.44
N GLU A 26 20.81 -41.72 22.92
CA GLU A 26 20.84 -43.12 22.47
C GLU A 26 19.65 -43.89 23.04
N LEU A 27 18.84 -44.48 22.15
CA LEU A 27 17.71 -45.33 22.54
C LEU A 27 18.16 -46.79 22.69
N GLY A 28 17.58 -47.51 23.66
CA GLY A 28 17.88 -48.92 23.90
C GLY A 28 17.49 -49.82 22.72
N ALA A 29 18.14 -50.99 22.60
CA ALA A 29 18.05 -51.90 21.45
C ALA A 29 16.62 -52.36 21.08
N ASP A 30 15.67 -52.32 22.01
CA ASP A 30 14.27 -52.70 21.78
C ASP A 30 13.41 -51.59 21.15
N ALA A 31 13.89 -50.33 21.12
CA ALA A 31 13.15 -49.21 20.56
C ALA A 31 12.98 -49.31 19.03
N ALA A 32 11.95 -48.64 18.49
CA ALA A 32 11.73 -48.58 17.05
C ALA A 32 12.85 -47.76 16.36
N LEU A 33 13.26 -48.20 15.17
CA LEU A 33 14.25 -47.51 14.35
C LEU A 33 13.57 -46.40 13.53
N TYR A 34 14.10 -45.19 13.60
CA TYR A 34 13.73 -44.07 12.73
C TYR A 34 15.00 -43.46 12.14
N ILE A 35 14.86 -42.79 11.00
CA ILE A 35 15.91 -42.01 10.35
C ILE A 35 15.41 -40.59 10.14
N PHE A 36 16.27 -39.62 10.46
CA PHE A 36 15.98 -38.19 10.34
C PHE A 36 17.09 -37.48 9.57
N ALA A 37 16.74 -36.35 8.98
CA ALA A 37 17.64 -35.41 8.35
C ALA A 37 17.10 -34.00 8.53
N ASP A 38 17.98 -33.02 8.59
CA ASP A 38 17.61 -31.62 8.82
C ASP A 38 16.98 -30.95 7.58
N ALA A 39 17.02 -31.62 6.43
CA ALA A 39 16.35 -31.23 5.20
C ALA A 39 15.91 -32.48 4.41
N LYS A 40 14.95 -32.29 3.49
CA LYS A 40 14.56 -33.31 2.49
C LYS A 40 15.01 -32.95 1.08
N GLU A 41 15.66 -31.80 0.94
CA GLU A 41 16.21 -31.28 -0.31
C GLU A 41 17.74 -31.22 -0.18
N LEU A 42 18.44 -31.59 -1.24
CA LEU A 42 19.90 -31.54 -1.33
C LEU A 42 20.29 -31.04 -2.73
N TYR A 43 21.41 -30.33 -2.87
CA TYR A 43 21.92 -29.96 -4.19
C TYR A 43 23.09 -30.86 -4.61
N GLU A 44 23.31 -30.96 -5.93
CA GLU A 44 24.48 -31.64 -6.48
C GLU A 44 25.78 -31.10 -5.86
N GLY A 45 26.62 -32.00 -5.35
CA GLY A 45 27.88 -31.67 -4.68
C GLY A 45 27.75 -31.25 -3.20
N GLU A 46 26.55 -31.02 -2.70
CA GLU A 46 26.32 -30.77 -1.27
C GLU A 46 26.23 -32.07 -0.47
N THR A 47 26.37 -31.93 0.85
CA THR A 47 26.20 -33.04 1.79
C THR A 47 25.08 -32.75 2.78
N LEU A 48 24.38 -33.82 3.20
CA LEU A 48 23.32 -33.80 4.20
C LEU A 48 23.56 -34.91 5.22
N GLN A 49 23.52 -34.55 6.50
CA GLN A 49 23.66 -35.54 7.55
C GLN A 49 22.31 -36.24 7.79
N THR A 50 22.28 -37.56 7.66
CA THR A 50 21.18 -38.38 8.19
C THR A 50 21.60 -39.03 9.50
N ARG A 51 20.66 -39.30 10.41
CA ARG A 51 20.95 -40.10 11.61
C ARG A 51 19.80 -41.03 11.94
N ALA A 52 20.16 -42.26 12.29
CA ALA A 52 19.30 -43.25 12.88
C ALA A 52 19.16 -43.05 14.39
N THR A 53 18.01 -43.43 14.96
CA THR A 53 17.77 -43.38 16.41
C THR A 53 18.46 -44.46 17.23
N LEU A 54 18.97 -45.51 16.56
CA LEU A 54 19.67 -46.63 17.20
C LEU A 54 21.12 -46.65 16.74
N GLU A 55 22.02 -46.98 17.67
CA GLU A 55 23.44 -47.17 17.37
C GLU A 55 23.69 -48.37 16.44
N GLY A 56 24.83 -48.34 15.74
CA GLY A 56 25.25 -49.42 14.85
C GLY A 56 24.46 -49.49 13.54
N ALA A 57 23.74 -48.43 13.18
CA ALA A 57 23.02 -48.34 11.92
C ALA A 57 23.97 -48.39 10.73
N VAL A 58 23.65 -49.25 9.76
CA VAL A 58 24.29 -49.26 8.45
C VAL A 58 23.36 -48.59 7.43
N TYR A 59 23.90 -47.62 6.70
CA TYR A 59 23.14 -46.82 5.74
C TYR A 59 23.36 -47.33 4.31
N SER A 60 22.34 -47.18 3.47
CA SER A 60 22.38 -47.50 2.04
C SER A 60 21.52 -46.53 1.24
N SER A 61 21.90 -46.32 -0.02
CA SER A 61 21.16 -45.48 -0.97
C SER A 61 20.44 -46.35 -1.99
N SER A 62 19.19 -46.00 -2.31
CA SER A 62 18.45 -46.67 -3.39
C SER A 62 18.98 -46.33 -4.79
N ALA A 63 19.73 -45.23 -4.92
CA ALA A 63 20.23 -44.72 -6.20
C ALA A 63 21.54 -43.94 -5.99
N GLU A 64 22.69 -44.64 -5.98
CA GLU A 64 24.01 -44.02 -5.79
C GLU A 64 24.38 -43.01 -6.89
N ALA A 65 23.78 -43.13 -8.09
CA ALA A 65 23.93 -42.16 -9.16
C ALA A 65 23.21 -40.82 -8.88
N VAL A 66 22.26 -40.79 -7.94
CA VAL A 66 21.52 -39.60 -7.50
C VAL A 66 22.12 -39.06 -6.21
N ALA A 67 22.34 -39.91 -5.21
CA ALA A 67 23.09 -39.57 -4.00
C ALA A 67 23.81 -40.78 -3.41
N THR A 68 25.03 -40.58 -2.95
CA THR A 68 25.76 -41.58 -2.16
C THR A 68 25.52 -41.35 -0.68
N VAL A 69 25.68 -42.38 0.15
CA VAL A 69 25.64 -42.25 1.61
C VAL A 69 26.81 -43.03 2.21
N ASP A 70 27.52 -42.42 3.15
CA ASP A 70 28.54 -43.14 3.91
C ASP A 70 27.85 -44.15 4.84
N ALA A 71 28.20 -45.43 4.66
CA ALA A 71 27.50 -46.54 5.29
C ALA A 71 27.60 -46.55 6.82
N ALA A 72 28.62 -45.93 7.42
CA ALA A 72 28.86 -45.92 8.87
C ALA A 72 28.35 -44.65 9.54
N THR A 73 28.42 -43.51 8.84
CA THR A 73 28.14 -42.20 9.41
C THR A 73 26.78 -41.64 8.98
N GLY A 74 26.18 -42.13 7.90
CA GLY A 74 24.92 -41.59 7.38
C GLY A 74 25.08 -40.24 6.66
N LEU A 75 26.30 -39.82 6.34
CA LEU A 75 26.54 -38.60 5.56
C LEU A 75 26.19 -38.84 4.08
N VAL A 76 25.15 -38.17 3.61
CA VAL A 76 24.66 -38.24 2.23
C VAL A 76 25.39 -37.19 1.38
N THR A 77 25.81 -37.53 0.17
CA THR A 77 26.36 -36.58 -0.82
C THR A 77 25.50 -36.58 -2.09
N GLY A 78 25.03 -35.42 -2.52
CA GLY A 78 24.24 -35.27 -3.74
C GLY A 78 25.14 -35.44 -4.97
N VAL A 79 24.72 -36.27 -5.93
CA VAL A 79 25.48 -36.59 -7.15
C VAL A 79 24.81 -36.01 -8.39
N ALA A 80 23.51 -36.25 -8.57
CA ALA A 80 22.74 -35.78 -9.72
C ALA A 80 21.27 -35.57 -9.34
N GLN A 81 20.57 -34.70 -10.08
CA GLN A 81 19.13 -34.48 -9.90
C GLN A 81 18.34 -35.80 -9.90
N GLY A 82 17.46 -35.97 -8.91
CA GLY A 82 16.59 -37.12 -8.81
C GLY A 82 16.08 -37.37 -7.39
N GLU A 83 15.14 -38.30 -7.28
CA GLU A 83 14.64 -38.76 -5.99
C GLU A 83 15.47 -39.98 -5.53
N VAL A 84 15.81 -40.02 -4.24
CA VAL A 84 16.60 -41.11 -3.65
C VAL A 84 16.10 -41.44 -2.24
N THR A 85 16.02 -42.72 -1.92
CA THR A 85 15.66 -43.19 -0.58
C THR A 85 16.92 -43.66 0.15
N ILE A 86 17.19 -43.06 1.31
CA ILE A 86 18.27 -43.49 2.21
C ILE A 86 17.68 -44.40 3.28
N THR A 87 18.26 -45.58 3.44
CA THR A 87 17.78 -46.61 4.38
C THR A 87 18.82 -46.91 5.44
N ALA A 88 18.44 -46.81 6.71
CA ALA A 88 19.21 -47.27 7.86
C ALA A 88 18.75 -48.67 8.30
N THR A 89 19.70 -49.55 8.62
CA THR A 89 19.43 -50.92 9.11
C THR A 89 20.17 -51.19 10.41
N VAL A 90 19.44 -51.70 11.43
CA VAL A 90 20.00 -52.16 12.71
C VAL A 90 19.40 -53.53 13.04
N GLY A 91 20.20 -54.59 12.90
CA GLY A 91 19.70 -55.97 13.01
C GLY A 91 18.63 -56.26 11.95
N GLU A 92 17.44 -56.67 12.37
CA GLU A 92 16.29 -56.90 11.46
C GLU A 92 15.42 -55.64 11.25
N LYS A 93 15.73 -54.53 11.92
CA LYS A 93 14.95 -53.27 11.85
C LYS A 93 15.46 -52.41 10.69
N THR A 94 14.53 -51.82 9.94
CA THR A 94 14.83 -50.89 8.84
C THR A 94 13.99 -49.62 8.96
N ALA A 95 14.56 -48.49 8.56
CA ALA A 95 13.86 -47.21 8.43
C ALA A 95 14.43 -46.43 7.25
N SER A 96 13.59 -45.67 6.56
CA SER A 96 13.99 -44.96 5.34
C SER A 96 13.51 -43.52 5.32
N ILE A 97 14.29 -42.65 4.68
CA ILE A 97 13.94 -41.26 4.38
C ILE A 97 14.07 -41.00 2.88
N LEU A 98 13.07 -40.30 2.33
CA LEU A 98 13.06 -39.85 0.95
C LEU A 98 13.72 -38.48 0.84
N LEU A 99 14.70 -38.34 -0.06
CA LEU A 99 15.41 -37.11 -0.37
C LEU A 99 15.25 -36.77 -1.85
N ASN A 100 15.18 -35.47 -2.16
CA ASN A 100 15.22 -34.97 -3.53
C ASN A 100 16.53 -34.21 -3.75
N VAL A 101 17.32 -34.66 -4.72
CA VAL A 101 18.52 -33.97 -5.18
C VAL A 101 18.15 -33.06 -6.34
N TYR A 102 18.59 -31.81 -6.30
CA TYR A 102 18.38 -30.82 -7.36
C TYR A 102 19.72 -30.37 -7.96
N SER A 103 19.74 -30.04 -9.24
CA SER A 103 20.92 -29.44 -9.86
C SER A 103 21.16 -28.02 -9.33
N GLN A 104 22.43 -27.62 -9.24
CA GLN A 104 22.77 -26.25 -8.91
C GLN A 104 22.59 -25.36 -10.15
N VAL A 105 21.68 -24.40 -10.06
CA VAL A 105 21.37 -23.49 -11.16
C VAL A 105 21.96 -22.12 -10.87
N ASP A 106 22.68 -21.53 -11.82
CA ASP A 106 22.98 -20.10 -11.81
C ASP A 106 21.79 -19.33 -12.37
N TRP A 107 21.28 -18.37 -11.60
CA TRP A 107 20.02 -17.68 -11.91
C TRP A 107 20.10 -16.20 -11.55
N ASP A 108 19.36 -15.40 -12.31
CA ASP A 108 19.31 -13.95 -12.14
C ASP A 108 18.40 -13.56 -10.96
N LYS A 109 19.03 -13.04 -9.90
CA LYS A 109 18.36 -12.58 -8.66
C LYS A 109 17.60 -11.27 -8.83
N THR A 110 17.84 -10.55 -9.92
CA THR A 110 17.22 -9.24 -10.18
C THR A 110 15.83 -9.37 -10.81
N ILE A 111 15.46 -10.57 -11.27
CA ILE A 111 14.18 -10.84 -11.92
C ILE A 111 13.38 -11.89 -11.14
N GLY A 112 12.05 -11.80 -11.18
CA GLY A 112 11.13 -12.81 -10.70
C GLY A 112 9.94 -13.00 -11.63
N LEU A 113 9.28 -14.14 -11.51
CA LEU A 113 8.10 -14.53 -12.25
C LEU A 113 7.10 -15.19 -11.30
N VAL A 114 5.87 -14.69 -11.33
CA VAL A 114 4.71 -15.37 -10.77
C VAL A 114 3.83 -15.80 -11.93
N ASP A 115 3.64 -17.11 -12.07
CA ASP A 115 2.80 -17.68 -13.12
C ASP A 115 1.97 -18.84 -12.53
N PRO A 116 0.64 -18.70 -12.45
CA PRO A 116 -0.21 -19.76 -11.90
C PRO A 116 -0.19 -21.02 -12.78
N ALA A 117 0.16 -20.90 -14.06
CA ALA A 117 0.31 -22.02 -15.00
C ALA A 117 1.72 -22.64 -14.98
N LEU A 118 2.61 -22.19 -14.08
CA LEU A 118 3.98 -22.69 -13.97
C LEU A 118 3.99 -24.23 -13.82
N ALA A 119 4.79 -24.88 -14.65
CA ALA A 119 4.98 -26.33 -14.64
C ALA A 119 6.47 -26.67 -14.55
N GLY A 120 6.77 -27.93 -14.25
CA GLY A 120 8.12 -28.41 -14.05
C GLY A 120 8.50 -28.57 -12.58
N THR A 121 9.71 -29.05 -12.38
CA THR A 121 10.36 -29.27 -11.09
C THR A 121 11.36 -28.16 -10.80
N LYS A 122 11.74 -28.00 -9.53
CA LYS A 122 12.68 -26.97 -9.10
C LYS A 122 13.98 -27.05 -9.93
N GLY A 123 14.40 -25.91 -10.47
CA GLY A 123 15.54 -25.76 -11.38
C GLY A 123 15.19 -25.71 -12.87
N ASP A 124 14.03 -26.24 -13.28
CA ASP A 124 13.65 -26.26 -14.70
C ASP A 124 13.55 -24.84 -15.27
N PRO A 125 14.10 -24.60 -16.48
CA PRO A 125 14.10 -23.29 -17.10
C PRO A 125 12.72 -22.93 -17.68
N VAL A 126 12.31 -21.68 -17.50
CA VAL A 126 11.05 -21.12 -17.99
C VAL A 126 11.35 -19.81 -18.70
N VAL A 127 10.97 -19.69 -19.97
CA VAL A 127 11.27 -18.50 -20.78
C VAL A 127 10.02 -17.65 -20.96
N VAL A 128 10.05 -16.42 -20.45
CA VAL A 128 8.97 -15.44 -20.61
C VAL A 128 9.59 -14.10 -21.05
N ASN A 129 9.05 -13.50 -22.12
CA ASN A 129 9.51 -12.20 -22.65
C ASN A 129 11.04 -12.13 -22.87
N MET A 130 11.62 -13.19 -23.45
CA MET A 130 13.07 -13.34 -23.69
C MET A 130 13.95 -13.40 -22.44
N LYS A 131 13.36 -13.53 -21.24
CA LYS A 131 14.08 -13.78 -19.99
C LYS A 131 13.93 -15.24 -19.58
N THR A 132 15.00 -15.82 -19.05
CA THR A 132 15.00 -17.17 -18.48
C THR A 132 14.86 -17.10 -16.96
N TYR A 133 13.85 -17.78 -16.46
CA TYR A 133 13.55 -18.01 -15.06
C TYR A 133 13.77 -19.49 -14.73
N HIS A 134 13.79 -19.83 -13.45
CA HIS A 134 13.96 -21.17 -12.95
C HIS A 134 12.94 -21.45 -11.84
N VAL A 135 12.18 -22.53 -12.03
CA VAL A 135 11.14 -22.97 -11.09
C VAL A 135 11.74 -23.12 -9.69
N GLY A 136 11.10 -22.56 -8.68
CA GLY A 136 11.52 -22.66 -7.28
C GLY A 136 12.74 -21.81 -6.89
N TYR A 137 13.30 -21.01 -7.83
CA TYR A 137 14.35 -20.02 -7.55
C TYR A 137 13.85 -18.60 -7.75
N ASN A 138 13.38 -18.28 -8.96
CA ASN A 138 12.81 -16.99 -9.31
C ASN A 138 11.52 -17.10 -10.12
N ALA A 139 10.99 -18.32 -10.29
CA ALA A 139 9.66 -18.57 -10.85
C ALA A 139 8.82 -19.37 -9.85
N PHE A 140 7.64 -18.84 -9.49
CA PHE A 140 6.73 -19.42 -8.51
C PHE A 140 5.28 -19.36 -8.98
N LYS A 141 4.41 -20.18 -8.37
CA LYS A 141 3.00 -20.26 -8.78
C LYS A 141 2.14 -19.15 -8.20
N SER A 142 2.54 -18.60 -7.06
CA SER A 142 1.77 -17.60 -6.33
C SER A 142 2.64 -16.43 -5.86
N LEU A 143 1.99 -15.30 -5.59
CA LEU A 143 2.64 -14.15 -4.95
C LEU A 143 3.20 -14.52 -3.57
N LYS A 144 2.50 -15.36 -2.81
CA LYS A 144 2.93 -15.81 -1.49
C LYS A 144 4.24 -16.58 -1.54
N GLU A 145 4.35 -17.55 -2.44
CA GLU A 145 5.59 -18.29 -2.67
C GLU A 145 6.73 -17.36 -3.14
N MET A 146 6.43 -16.46 -4.07
CA MET A 146 7.41 -15.50 -4.56
C MET A 146 7.88 -14.55 -3.45
N MET A 147 6.99 -14.01 -2.62
CA MET A 147 7.37 -13.12 -1.51
C MET A 147 8.18 -13.83 -0.43
N ALA A 148 7.94 -15.13 -0.20
CA ALA A 148 8.76 -15.93 0.71
C ALA A 148 10.20 -16.13 0.21
N ASN A 149 10.45 -15.96 -1.09
CA ASN A 149 11.74 -16.18 -1.74
C ASN A 149 12.31 -14.93 -2.43
N ALA A 150 11.66 -13.78 -2.26
CA ALA A 150 11.99 -12.55 -2.97
C ALA A 150 13.39 -12.05 -2.60
N GLN A 151 14.08 -11.49 -3.59
CA GLN A 151 15.42 -10.93 -3.45
C GLN A 151 15.38 -9.40 -3.41
N THR A 152 16.38 -8.79 -2.77
CA THR A 152 16.48 -7.33 -2.71
C THR A 152 16.60 -6.73 -4.10
N ASN A 153 15.87 -5.65 -4.38
CA ASN A 153 15.84 -4.96 -5.68
C ASN A 153 15.34 -5.82 -6.86
N GLN A 154 14.52 -6.84 -6.59
CA GLN A 154 14.00 -7.74 -7.61
C GLN A 154 12.79 -7.16 -8.34
N VAL A 155 12.78 -7.26 -9.67
CA VAL A 155 11.65 -6.91 -10.53
C VAL A 155 10.88 -8.17 -10.90
N ILE A 156 9.63 -8.25 -10.46
CA ILE A 156 8.81 -9.46 -10.50
C ILE A 156 7.64 -9.25 -11.46
N ASN A 157 7.62 -10.03 -12.54
CA ASN A 157 6.50 -10.08 -13.47
C ASN A 157 5.45 -11.03 -12.92
N VAL A 158 4.20 -10.55 -12.82
CA VAL A 158 3.10 -11.29 -12.20
C VAL A 158 2.02 -11.52 -13.24
N LEU A 159 1.87 -12.76 -13.69
CA LEU A 159 1.01 -13.14 -14.82
C LEU A 159 -0.35 -13.64 -14.35
N ASN A 160 -1.43 -12.98 -14.79
CA ASN A 160 -2.82 -13.48 -14.77
C ASN A 160 -3.27 -14.20 -13.48
N ILE A 161 -2.76 -13.75 -12.33
CA ILE A 161 -3.08 -14.36 -11.06
C ILE A 161 -4.47 -13.95 -10.58
N ARG A 162 -5.05 -14.80 -9.73
CA ARG A 162 -6.10 -14.42 -8.80
C ARG A 162 -5.58 -14.67 -7.38
N ASN A 163 -5.16 -13.61 -6.72
CA ASN A 163 -4.58 -13.72 -5.38
C ASN A 163 -5.66 -13.58 -4.31
N GLU A 164 -6.02 -14.71 -3.70
CA GLU A 164 -7.02 -14.85 -2.63
C GLU A 164 -6.37 -15.08 -1.26
N GLU A 165 -5.07 -14.79 -1.13
CA GLU A 165 -4.33 -14.90 0.12
C GLU A 165 -3.70 -13.57 0.51
N VAL A 166 -3.52 -13.34 1.81
CA VAL A 166 -2.73 -12.20 2.28
C VAL A 166 -1.29 -12.32 1.80
N VAL A 167 -0.74 -11.22 1.27
CA VAL A 167 0.63 -11.13 0.78
C VAL A 167 1.43 -10.19 1.67
N GLU A 168 2.57 -10.66 2.18
CA GLU A 168 3.49 -9.84 2.97
C GLU A 168 4.77 -9.54 2.15
N ILE A 169 5.05 -8.26 1.91
CA ILE A 169 6.28 -7.82 1.23
C ILE A 169 7.31 -7.45 2.29
N LYS A 170 8.26 -8.35 2.55
CA LYS A 170 9.30 -8.20 3.58
C LYS A 170 10.69 -7.86 3.03
N THR A 171 10.83 -7.90 1.71
CA THR A 171 12.10 -7.69 1.02
C THR A 171 12.16 -6.31 0.39
N ASN A 172 13.23 -5.56 0.66
CA ASN A 172 13.40 -4.19 0.17
C ASN A 172 13.62 -4.15 -1.35
N GLY A 173 13.15 -3.09 -2.01
CA GLY A 173 13.42 -2.85 -3.43
C GLY A 173 12.56 -3.68 -4.39
N VAL A 174 11.57 -4.40 -3.90
CA VAL A 174 10.71 -5.25 -4.75
C VAL A 174 9.82 -4.39 -5.63
N THR A 175 9.84 -4.67 -6.94
CA THR A 175 8.92 -4.10 -7.92
C THR A 175 8.00 -5.18 -8.45
N LEU A 176 6.70 -5.09 -8.16
CA LEU A 176 5.67 -5.98 -8.69
C LEU A 176 5.07 -5.37 -9.96
N LEU A 177 5.16 -6.09 -11.08
CA LEU A 177 4.60 -5.73 -12.37
C LEU A 177 3.50 -6.71 -12.75
N GLY A 178 2.24 -6.31 -12.59
CA GLY A 178 1.11 -7.01 -13.17
C GLY A 178 1.12 -6.92 -14.70
N VAL A 179 0.31 -7.77 -15.34
CA VAL A 179 0.22 -7.84 -16.81
C VAL A 179 -0.22 -6.52 -17.45
N ASN A 180 -0.90 -5.66 -16.70
CA ASN A 180 -1.39 -4.36 -17.15
C ASN A 180 -0.44 -3.20 -16.79
N SER A 181 0.81 -3.48 -16.42
CA SER A 181 1.76 -2.45 -15.95
C SER A 181 2.08 -1.33 -16.95
N ASN A 182 1.84 -1.55 -18.25
CA ASN A 182 2.03 -0.53 -19.29
C ASN A 182 0.72 0.06 -19.82
N ARG A 183 -0.42 -0.29 -19.22
CA ARG A 183 -1.74 0.19 -19.63
C ARG A 183 -2.17 1.36 -18.76
N ASP A 184 -3.04 2.19 -19.31
CA ASP A 184 -3.59 3.35 -18.60
C ASP A 184 -5.00 3.03 -18.05
N PRO A 185 -5.17 2.88 -16.72
CA PRO A 185 -6.48 2.62 -16.15
C PRO A 185 -7.44 3.82 -16.27
N ASN A 186 -6.93 5.04 -16.48
CA ASN A 186 -7.78 6.23 -16.61
C ASN A 186 -8.38 6.36 -18.02
N ASP A 187 -7.73 5.83 -19.05
CA ASP A 187 -8.32 5.76 -20.40
C ASP A 187 -9.38 4.65 -20.45
N ALA A 188 -10.65 5.02 -20.61
CA ALA A 188 -11.75 4.06 -20.69
C ALA A 188 -11.60 3.03 -21.82
N SER A 189 -10.83 3.32 -22.87
CA SER A 189 -10.53 2.39 -23.96
C SER A 189 -9.39 1.41 -23.66
N ASP A 190 -8.53 1.73 -22.70
CA ASP A 190 -7.40 0.89 -22.25
C ASP A 190 -7.58 0.35 -20.82
N ARG A 191 -8.71 0.65 -20.17
CA ARG A 191 -9.01 0.24 -18.80
C ARG A 191 -9.07 -1.27 -18.63
N PHE A 192 -8.56 -1.76 -17.52
CA PHE A 192 -8.56 -3.17 -17.11
C PHE A 192 -9.32 -3.31 -15.79
N GLU A 193 -10.64 -3.45 -15.91
CA GLU A 193 -11.52 -3.53 -14.75
C GLU A 193 -11.34 -4.86 -13.98
N PHE A 194 -11.64 -4.82 -12.69
CA PHE A 194 -11.70 -6.02 -11.87
C PHE A 194 -12.88 -6.89 -12.31
N SER A 195 -12.65 -8.20 -12.45
CA SER A 195 -13.70 -9.17 -12.82
C SER A 195 -13.35 -10.57 -12.35
N LEU A 196 -14.26 -11.18 -11.59
CA LEU A 196 -14.14 -12.59 -11.18
C LEU A 196 -14.19 -13.58 -12.36
N GLU A 197 -14.59 -13.13 -13.55
CA GLU A 197 -14.60 -13.94 -14.77
C GLU A 197 -13.34 -13.72 -15.63
N ALA A 198 -12.57 -12.65 -15.39
CA ALA A 198 -11.38 -12.35 -16.17
C ALA A 198 -10.24 -13.35 -15.88
N THR A 199 -9.56 -13.76 -16.96
CA THR A 199 -8.44 -14.71 -16.95
C THR A 199 -7.13 -14.09 -17.48
N ASP A 200 -7.18 -12.84 -17.93
CA ASP A 200 -6.11 -12.09 -18.59
C ASP A 200 -5.69 -10.85 -17.78
N ASN A 201 -5.88 -10.91 -16.46
CA ASN A 201 -5.63 -9.82 -15.55
C ASN A 201 -4.97 -10.33 -14.26
N SER A 202 -4.04 -9.56 -13.70
CA SER A 202 -3.40 -9.84 -12.42
C SER A 202 -4.23 -9.20 -11.31
N GLN A 203 -5.02 -10.01 -10.61
CA GLN A 203 -6.05 -9.56 -9.68
C GLN A 203 -5.69 -9.87 -8.23
N ILE A 204 -5.91 -8.89 -7.35
CA ILE A 204 -5.70 -8.99 -5.90
C ILE A 204 -7.06 -8.87 -5.21
N LEU A 205 -7.41 -9.89 -4.42
CA LEU A 205 -8.68 -9.95 -3.68
C LEU A 205 -8.49 -9.81 -2.16
N GLU A 206 -7.27 -9.97 -1.69
CA GLU A 206 -6.89 -9.94 -0.27
C GLU A 206 -5.83 -8.89 0.04
N GLN A 207 -5.55 -8.70 1.33
CA GLN A 207 -4.66 -7.66 1.83
C GLN A 207 -3.21 -7.84 1.35
N ILE A 208 -2.55 -6.73 1.03
CA ILE A 208 -1.11 -6.63 0.86
C ILE A 208 -0.55 -5.86 2.07
N HIS A 209 0.30 -6.53 2.84
CA HIS A 209 1.04 -5.95 3.95
C HIS A 209 2.44 -5.59 3.48
N VAL A 210 2.75 -4.30 3.45
CA VAL A 210 4.08 -3.81 3.05
C VAL A 210 4.89 -3.55 4.31
N LEU A 211 6.00 -4.28 4.43
CA LEU A 211 6.90 -4.32 5.59
C LEU A 211 8.34 -4.01 5.17
N ALA A 212 8.55 -3.42 3.99
CA ALA A 212 9.86 -3.26 3.37
C ALA A 212 9.92 -1.99 2.51
N ASP A 213 11.07 -1.32 2.46
CA ASP A 213 11.29 -0.05 1.76
C ASP A 213 11.51 -0.21 0.26
N ASN A 214 11.28 0.87 -0.48
CA ASN A 214 11.49 0.95 -1.93
C ASN A 214 10.62 -0.05 -2.71
N VAL A 215 9.33 -0.15 -2.35
CA VAL A 215 8.39 -1.09 -2.95
C VAL A 215 7.55 -0.40 -4.03
N THR A 216 7.43 -1.05 -5.18
CA THR A 216 6.57 -0.59 -6.29
C THR A 216 5.51 -1.64 -6.60
N ILE A 217 4.25 -1.21 -6.74
CA ILE A 217 3.11 -2.03 -7.16
C ILE A 217 2.48 -1.39 -8.40
N LYS A 218 2.53 -2.10 -9.53
CA LYS A 218 2.13 -1.56 -10.82
C LYS A 218 1.30 -2.54 -11.66
N GLY A 219 0.19 -2.09 -12.24
CA GLY A 219 -0.53 -2.85 -13.27
C GLY A 219 -1.47 -3.93 -12.77
N PHE A 220 -2.05 -3.77 -11.58
CA PHE A 220 -2.97 -4.73 -10.97
C PHE A 220 -4.40 -4.21 -10.93
N SER A 221 -5.35 -5.15 -10.90
CA SER A 221 -6.74 -4.86 -10.52
C SER A 221 -7.03 -5.36 -9.12
N PHE A 222 -7.60 -4.51 -8.29
CA PHE A 222 -7.95 -4.79 -6.91
C PHE A 222 -9.46 -4.86 -6.76
N GLY A 223 -9.93 -5.86 -6.00
CA GLY A 223 -11.34 -6.01 -5.66
C GLY A 223 -11.55 -6.75 -4.35
N GLY A 224 -12.81 -6.94 -3.97
CA GLY A 224 -13.16 -7.66 -2.74
C GLY A 224 -12.56 -7.02 -1.48
N ALA A 225 -11.88 -7.82 -0.66
CA ALA A 225 -11.30 -7.39 0.61
C ALA A 225 -9.93 -6.70 0.47
N ALA A 226 -9.41 -6.55 -0.76
CA ALA A 226 -8.06 -6.06 -0.99
C ALA A 226 -7.82 -4.67 -0.41
N ARG A 227 -6.63 -4.49 0.18
CA ARG A 227 -6.07 -3.24 0.71
C ARG A 227 -4.55 -3.27 0.61
N VAL A 228 -3.93 -2.10 0.63
CA VAL A 228 -2.47 -1.96 0.77
C VAL A 228 -2.19 -1.28 2.10
N GLN A 229 -1.51 -1.99 2.99
CA GLN A 229 -1.35 -1.58 4.38
C GLN A 229 0.11 -1.52 4.81
N PHE A 230 0.45 -0.48 5.57
CA PHE A 230 1.77 -0.26 6.14
C PHE A 230 1.69 -0.27 7.66
N PHE A 231 2.57 -1.04 8.29
CA PHE A 231 2.53 -1.34 9.73
C PHE A 231 3.68 -0.69 10.52
N LYS A 232 4.59 0.00 9.82
CA LYS A 232 5.76 0.67 10.39
C LYS A 232 6.14 1.87 9.51
N GLN A 233 7.15 2.64 9.92
CA GLN A 233 7.78 3.62 9.03
C GLN A 233 8.12 2.98 7.69
N GLN A 234 7.80 3.69 6.62
CA GLN A 234 7.93 3.21 5.26
C GLN A 234 8.47 4.30 4.35
N GLU A 235 9.43 3.95 3.50
CA GLU A 235 10.05 4.89 2.58
C GLU A 235 9.92 4.45 1.11
N ASN A 236 9.73 5.44 0.23
CA ASN A 236 9.80 5.33 -1.23
C ASN A 236 8.85 4.26 -1.81
N PHE A 237 7.57 4.33 -1.44
CA PHE A 237 6.53 3.47 -1.98
C PHE A 237 5.93 4.04 -3.28
N VAL A 238 5.68 3.18 -4.28
CA VAL A 238 5.04 3.56 -5.54
C VAL A 238 3.81 2.69 -5.80
N PHE A 239 2.67 3.34 -6.03
CA PHE A 239 1.43 2.72 -6.50
C PHE A 239 1.02 3.38 -7.83
N GLU A 240 1.20 2.64 -8.94
CA GLU A 240 1.10 3.21 -10.28
C GLU A 240 0.27 2.34 -11.23
N ASN A 241 -0.54 2.93 -12.11
CA ASN A 241 -1.27 2.20 -13.16
C ASN A 241 -2.09 1.03 -12.58
N ASN A 242 -2.85 1.26 -11.52
CA ASN A 242 -3.73 0.25 -10.94
C ASN A 242 -5.20 0.63 -11.10
N TYR A 243 -6.05 -0.38 -11.21
CA TYR A 243 -7.50 -0.26 -11.12
C TYR A 243 -7.97 -0.81 -9.78
N VAL A 244 -8.78 -0.06 -9.05
CA VAL A 244 -9.29 -0.47 -7.74
C VAL A 244 -10.80 -0.32 -7.75
N GLU A 245 -11.52 -1.40 -7.48
CA GLU A 245 -12.98 -1.36 -7.28
C GLU A 245 -13.34 -2.08 -5.99
N ASN A 246 -13.75 -1.30 -4.98
CA ASN A 246 -14.04 -1.84 -3.65
C ASN A 246 -15.44 -1.42 -3.15
N PRO A 247 -16.52 -1.92 -3.80
CA PRO A 247 -17.89 -1.53 -3.47
C PRO A 247 -18.41 -2.16 -2.18
N VAL A 248 -17.76 -3.22 -1.70
CA VAL A 248 -18.17 -3.98 -0.53
C VAL A 248 -16.95 -4.25 0.33
N TYR A 249 -16.77 -3.41 1.35
CA TYR A 249 -15.86 -3.64 2.45
C TYR A 249 -16.63 -3.56 3.76
N THR A 250 -16.22 -4.33 4.77
CA THR A 250 -16.73 -4.18 6.14
C THR A 250 -16.26 -2.85 6.71
N LYS A 251 -17.02 -1.79 6.42
CA LYS A 251 -16.67 -0.40 6.77
C LYS A 251 -16.34 -0.28 8.26
N PRO A 252 -15.28 0.47 8.62
CA PRO A 252 -15.11 0.91 10.00
C PRO A 252 -16.34 1.68 10.46
N ALA A 253 -16.70 1.59 11.74
CA ALA A 253 -17.88 2.25 12.29
C ALA A 253 -17.86 3.78 12.11
N ASN A 254 -16.68 4.37 12.02
CA ASN A 254 -16.47 5.76 11.61
C ASN A 254 -15.52 5.77 10.42
N ILE A 255 -15.90 6.43 9.34
CA ILE A 255 -15.04 6.63 8.15
C ILE A 255 -14.35 8.00 8.15
N TYR A 256 -14.71 8.85 9.12
CA TYR A 256 -14.04 10.10 9.44
C TYR A 256 -14.25 10.53 10.89
N LYS A 257 -13.23 11.20 11.44
CA LYS A 257 -13.16 11.80 12.78
C LYS A 257 -11.99 12.78 12.77
N GLU A 258 -12.19 13.99 13.29
CA GLU A 258 -11.09 14.94 13.46
C GLU A 258 -10.21 14.55 14.68
N THR A 259 -9.79 13.30 14.80
CA THR A 259 -8.80 12.78 15.77
C THR A 259 -8.04 11.62 15.15
N PHE A 260 -7.01 11.12 15.83
CA PHE A 260 -6.27 9.93 15.41
C PHE A 260 -7.17 8.72 15.08
N PHE A 261 -6.92 8.04 13.95
CA PHE A 261 -7.67 6.87 13.46
C PHE A 261 -7.11 5.49 13.80
N GLY A 262 -6.07 5.44 14.64
CA GLY A 262 -5.44 4.18 14.98
C GLY A 262 -4.18 3.93 14.16
N THR A 263 -3.32 3.11 14.77
CA THR A 263 -2.06 2.60 14.25
C THR A 263 -2.35 1.18 13.72
N ASN A 264 -1.68 0.77 12.66
CA ASN A 264 -1.53 -0.62 12.23
C ASN A 264 -0.48 -1.30 13.14
N GLU A 265 -0.67 -1.26 14.47
CA GLU A 265 0.28 -1.81 15.45
C GLU A 265 0.35 -3.36 15.44
N SER A 266 -0.69 -4.02 14.91
CA SER A 266 -0.66 -5.46 14.62
C SER A 266 -1.60 -5.80 13.44
N GLY A 267 -1.30 -6.87 12.70
CA GLY A 267 -2.19 -7.37 11.62
C GLY A 267 -3.58 -7.80 12.09
N ALA A 268 -3.81 -7.88 13.41
CA ALA A 268 -5.11 -8.20 14.01
C ALA A 268 -5.93 -6.95 14.40
N ASP A 269 -5.32 -5.77 14.47
CA ASP A 269 -5.94 -4.51 14.93
C ASP A 269 -6.41 -3.61 13.78
N ASN A 270 -6.77 -4.22 12.64
CA ASN A 270 -7.18 -3.55 11.40
C ASN A 270 -8.52 -2.79 11.57
N SER A 271 -8.47 -1.67 12.28
CA SER A 271 -9.59 -0.76 12.58
C SER A 271 -9.51 0.56 11.80
N GLY A 272 -8.48 0.70 10.95
CA GLY A 272 -8.17 1.91 10.20
C GLY A 272 -8.97 2.07 8.90
N VAL A 273 -9.15 3.32 8.48
CA VAL A 273 -9.78 3.73 7.20
C VAL A 273 -8.76 3.72 6.06
N GLY A 274 -9.19 3.58 4.81
CA GLY A 274 -8.29 3.71 3.65
C GLY A 274 -8.05 2.40 2.91
N PHE A 275 -8.29 2.39 1.60
CA PHE A 275 -7.81 1.30 0.74
C PHE A 275 -6.27 1.22 0.78
N ILE A 276 -5.60 2.36 0.64
CA ILE A 276 -4.19 2.54 1.02
C ILE A 276 -4.17 3.12 2.43
N HIS A 277 -3.68 2.36 3.41
CA HIS A 277 -3.60 2.77 4.81
C HIS A 277 -2.16 2.74 5.29
N GLY A 278 -1.61 3.90 5.62
CA GLY A 278 -0.31 4.04 6.27
C GLY A 278 -0.40 4.63 7.67
N GLY A 279 0.25 3.99 8.63
CA GLY A 279 0.39 4.49 9.99
C GLY A 279 0.52 3.34 10.97
N GLY A 280 1.75 2.94 11.31
CA GLY A 280 2.07 2.13 12.49
C GLY A 280 2.03 3.06 13.72
N ASP A 281 3.08 3.15 14.53
CA ASP A 281 3.19 4.07 15.68
C ASP A 281 2.95 5.55 15.29
N ALA A 282 1.87 6.13 15.83
CA ALA A 282 1.41 7.50 15.60
C ALA A 282 2.37 8.61 16.06
N MET A 283 3.49 8.26 16.71
CA MET A 283 4.50 9.21 17.17
C MET A 283 5.87 9.02 16.51
N ALA A 284 6.08 7.93 15.78
CA ALA A 284 7.39 7.57 15.23
C ALA A 284 7.35 7.13 13.76
N ASP A 285 6.28 6.48 13.31
CA ASP A 285 6.25 5.82 12.01
C ASP A 285 5.79 6.76 10.90
N LYS A 286 6.75 7.20 10.09
CA LYS A 286 6.52 8.14 8.98
C LYS A 286 6.23 7.44 7.66
N MET A 287 5.38 8.04 6.85
CA MET A 287 5.16 7.63 5.44
C MET A 287 5.94 8.59 4.54
N ILE A 288 7.12 8.17 4.07
CA ILE A 288 8.11 9.07 3.45
C ILE A 288 8.16 8.84 1.93
N ASN A 289 8.00 9.93 1.16
CA ASN A 289 8.14 9.94 -0.30
C ASN A 289 7.25 8.93 -1.03
N PHE A 290 5.96 8.87 -0.69
CA PHE A 290 5.04 7.99 -1.41
C PHE A 290 4.66 8.63 -2.74
N THR A 291 4.63 7.82 -3.80
CA THR A 291 4.14 8.20 -5.12
C THR A 291 2.91 7.36 -5.47
N ILE A 292 1.76 8.00 -5.59
CA ILE A 292 0.50 7.37 -5.96
C ILE A 292 0.04 8.08 -7.23
N LYS A 293 0.18 7.42 -8.39
CA LYS A 293 -0.08 8.08 -9.66
C LYS A 293 -0.76 7.22 -10.71
N ASN A 294 -1.54 7.86 -11.56
CA ASN A 294 -2.20 7.22 -12.70
C ASN A 294 -3.00 5.97 -12.31
N ASN A 295 -3.77 6.05 -11.23
CA ASN A 295 -4.64 4.97 -10.78
C ASN A 295 -6.11 5.36 -10.96
N TYR A 296 -6.96 4.36 -11.21
CA TYR A 296 -8.42 4.50 -11.24
C TYR A 296 -9.01 3.83 -10.01
N PHE A 297 -9.64 4.61 -9.13
CA PHE A 297 -10.36 4.14 -7.95
C PHE A 297 -11.85 4.30 -8.18
N LYS A 298 -12.61 3.23 -8.06
CA LYS A 298 -14.04 3.18 -8.35
C LYS A 298 -14.82 2.64 -7.17
N ASN A 299 -15.94 3.29 -6.84
CA ASN A 299 -16.89 2.79 -5.85
C ASN A 299 -16.20 2.40 -4.53
N ILE A 300 -15.30 3.22 -4.01
CA ILE A 300 -14.56 2.88 -2.80
C ILE A 300 -15.46 3.11 -1.59
N ALA A 301 -15.92 2.02 -0.97
CA ALA A 301 -16.80 2.04 0.18
C ALA A 301 -16.09 2.46 1.50
N ASP A 302 -15.10 3.37 1.43
CA ASP A 302 -14.24 3.86 2.50
C ASP A 302 -13.50 5.14 2.04
N THR A 303 -12.54 5.64 2.82
CA THR A 303 -11.46 6.51 2.37
C THR A 303 -10.59 5.79 1.33
N VAL A 304 -10.09 6.51 0.32
CA VAL A 304 -9.22 5.93 -0.71
C VAL A 304 -7.79 5.82 -0.20
N VAL A 305 -7.20 6.94 0.24
CA VAL A 305 -5.84 6.97 0.81
C VAL A 305 -5.85 7.65 2.17
N TYR A 306 -5.33 6.98 3.19
CA TYR A 306 -5.04 7.54 4.51
C TYR A 306 -3.56 7.32 4.84
N LEU A 307 -2.85 8.40 5.15
CA LEU A 307 -1.45 8.37 5.57
C LEU A 307 -1.27 9.19 6.86
N CYS A 308 -0.84 8.49 7.91
CA CYS A 308 -0.40 9.07 9.17
C CYS A 308 1.05 9.54 9.08
N MET A 309 1.38 10.67 9.72
CA MET A 309 2.73 11.26 9.75
C MET A 309 3.43 11.31 8.38
N PRO A 310 2.79 11.83 7.32
CA PRO A 310 3.36 11.79 5.98
C PRO A 310 4.47 12.83 5.82
N VAL A 311 5.52 12.45 5.10
CA VAL A 311 6.66 13.31 4.76
C VAL A 311 6.88 13.29 3.26
N GLY A 312 6.37 14.32 2.58
CA GLY A 312 6.42 14.45 1.13
C GLY A 312 5.62 13.39 0.39
N ILE A 313 4.76 13.83 -0.53
CA ILE A 313 3.88 12.93 -1.31
C ILE A 313 3.78 13.44 -2.73
N GLU A 314 3.80 12.50 -3.68
CA GLU A 314 3.47 12.73 -5.08
C GLU A 314 2.14 12.02 -5.38
N PHE A 315 1.05 12.77 -5.51
CA PHE A 315 -0.30 12.26 -5.80
C PHE A 315 -0.77 12.84 -7.14
N HIS A 316 -0.64 12.07 -8.23
CA HIS A 316 -0.78 12.60 -9.59
C HIS A 316 -1.70 11.81 -10.50
N ASN A 317 -2.49 12.51 -11.30
CA ASN A 317 -3.25 11.92 -12.40
C ASN A 317 -4.10 10.71 -11.97
N ASN A 318 -4.58 10.67 -10.72
CA ASN A 318 -5.49 9.63 -10.28
C ASN A 318 -6.93 10.04 -10.58
N GLU A 319 -7.77 9.09 -11.00
CA GLU A 319 -9.21 9.28 -11.08
C GLU A 319 -9.88 8.52 -9.92
N LEU A 320 -10.53 9.26 -9.03
CA LEU A 320 -11.26 8.75 -7.87
C LEU A 320 -12.74 8.97 -8.13
N ASP A 321 -13.40 7.93 -8.63
CA ASP A 321 -14.80 7.94 -9.01
C ASP A 321 -15.65 7.24 -7.95
N THR A 322 -16.33 8.04 -7.14
CA THR A 322 -17.25 7.62 -6.07
C THR A 322 -16.52 6.97 -4.90
N TYR A 323 -16.55 7.65 -3.74
CA TYR A 323 -15.98 7.16 -2.50
C TYR A 323 -16.68 7.76 -1.27
N ASP A 324 -16.79 6.97 -0.20
CA ASP A 324 -17.60 7.35 0.97
C ASP A 324 -16.83 8.19 1.99
N GLY A 325 -15.51 8.05 2.04
CA GLY A 325 -14.66 8.77 3.00
C GLY A 325 -13.99 9.99 2.39
N VAL A 326 -12.66 9.99 2.47
CA VAL A 326 -11.79 11.00 1.89
C VAL A 326 -11.06 10.44 0.65
N GLY A 327 -10.82 11.26 -0.36
CA GLY A 327 -9.97 10.87 -1.48
C GLY A 327 -8.51 10.71 -1.04
N LEU A 328 -7.88 11.81 -0.63
CA LEU A 328 -6.55 11.80 -0.02
C LEU A 328 -6.59 12.40 1.38
N TRP A 329 -6.26 11.59 2.39
CA TRP A 329 -6.21 12.00 3.79
C TRP A 329 -4.79 11.91 4.33
N LEU A 330 -4.23 13.07 4.66
CA LEU A 330 -2.96 13.23 5.34
C LEU A 330 -3.21 13.67 6.79
N ASP A 331 -2.80 12.88 7.78
CA ASP A 331 -3.15 13.17 9.17
C ASP A 331 -1.98 12.98 10.15
N TRP A 332 -2.15 13.62 11.29
CA TRP A 332 -1.48 13.41 12.57
C TRP A 332 0.03 13.62 12.58
N GLY A 333 0.52 14.21 13.67
CA GLY A 333 1.93 14.52 13.85
C GLY A 333 2.45 15.58 12.87
N THR A 334 3.64 15.34 12.33
CA THR A 334 4.39 16.33 11.53
C THR A 334 4.15 16.14 10.02
N THR A 335 3.12 16.81 9.48
CA THR A 335 2.98 16.98 8.03
C THR A 335 4.16 17.81 7.54
N ASN A 336 5.13 17.17 6.88
CA ASN A 336 6.42 17.75 6.58
C ASN A 336 6.79 17.60 5.10
N GLY A 337 7.48 18.61 4.55
CA GLY A 337 8.03 18.56 3.21
C GLY A 337 7.04 19.04 2.14
N THR A 338 7.25 18.58 0.90
CA THR A 338 6.47 19.01 -0.25
C THR A 338 5.44 17.95 -0.64
N PHE A 339 4.18 18.35 -0.70
CA PHE A 339 3.06 17.54 -1.13
C PHE A 339 2.57 18.07 -2.47
N ASN A 340 2.66 17.24 -3.49
CA ASN A 340 2.24 17.55 -4.85
C ASN A 340 0.96 16.76 -5.16
N ILE A 341 -0.16 17.44 -5.20
CA ILE A 341 -1.48 16.90 -5.53
C ILE A 341 -1.86 17.50 -6.88
N LYS A 342 -1.55 16.81 -7.99
CA LYS A 342 -1.68 17.40 -9.33
C LYS A 342 -2.41 16.55 -10.35
N GLY A 343 -3.24 17.17 -11.18
CA GLY A 343 -3.88 16.49 -12.31
C GLY A 343 -4.89 15.41 -11.91
N ASN A 344 -5.31 15.35 -10.64
CA ASN A 344 -6.24 14.31 -10.17
C ASN A 344 -7.68 14.73 -10.45
N THR A 345 -8.56 13.74 -10.57
CA THR A 345 -10.00 13.93 -10.67
C THR A 345 -10.69 13.23 -9.50
N PHE A 346 -11.39 13.99 -8.66
CA PHE A 346 -12.18 13.51 -7.53
C PHE A 346 -13.65 13.67 -7.88
N LYS A 347 -14.41 12.57 -8.03
CA LYS A 347 -15.83 12.60 -8.38
C LYS A 347 -16.66 11.97 -7.27
N ASN A 348 -17.80 12.57 -6.97
CA ASN A 348 -18.83 12.01 -6.09
C ASN A 348 -18.30 11.59 -4.71
N GLY A 349 -17.31 12.31 -4.19
CA GLY A 349 -16.77 12.07 -2.85
C GLY A 349 -17.73 12.55 -1.77
N GLU A 350 -18.08 11.71 -0.80
CA GLU A 350 -19.08 12.07 0.20
C GLU A 350 -18.61 13.13 1.20
N LEU A 351 -17.34 13.06 1.64
CA LEU A 351 -16.80 13.96 2.67
C LEU A 351 -15.82 15.00 2.12
N PHE A 352 -14.64 14.54 1.67
CA PHE A 352 -13.55 15.42 1.22
C PHE A 352 -12.82 14.86 0.01
N GLY A 353 -12.37 15.74 -0.88
CA GLY A 353 -11.43 15.38 -1.95
C GLY A 353 -10.05 15.17 -1.36
N PHE A 354 -9.53 16.24 -0.80
CA PHE A 354 -8.26 16.27 -0.08
C PHE A 354 -8.49 16.79 1.34
N TYR A 355 -7.98 16.06 2.33
CA TYR A 355 -7.92 16.49 3.71
C TYR A 355 -6.47 16.40 4.21
N SER A 356 -6.01 17.46 4.86
CA SER A 356 -4.75 17.46 5.59
C SER A 356 -4.91 18.04 6.98
N ARG A 357 -4.23 17.42 7.96
CA ARG A 357 -4.05 17.97 9.30
C ARG A 357 -2.63 17.77 9.79
N GLY A 358 -1.95 18.88 10.07
CA GLY A 358 -0.77 18.86 10.93
C GLY A 358 -1.10 19.23 12.37
N TYR A 359 -0.43 18.54 13.30
CA TYR A 359 -0.69 18.65 14.73
C TYR A 359 0.62 18.62 15.52
N GLY A 360 0.90 19.69 16.26
CA GLY A 360 2.12 19.83 17.07
C GLY A 360 3.30 20.44 16.30
N ALA A 361 4.53 20.21 16.74
CA ALA A 361 5.74 20.89 16.26
C ALA A 361 6.23 20.40 14.88
N ALA A 362 5.39 20.55 13.84
CA ALA A 362 5.77 20.28 12.46
C ALA A 362 6.85 21.27 11.98
N PRO A 363 7.88 20.80 11.24
CA PRO A 363 8.97 21.64 10.73
C PRO A 363 8.60 22.46 9.48
N GLY A 364 7.37 22.30 8.95
CA GLY A 364 6.82 23.08 7.84
C GLY A 364 6.38 22.21 6.65
N SER A 365 5.46 22.73 5.84
CA SER A 365 4.92 22.02 4.67
C SER A 365 4.64 22.94 3.49
N THR A 366 4.82 22.42 2.28
CA THR A 366 4.39 23.05 1.04
C THR A 366 3.40 22.13 0.35
N MET A 367 2.17 22.58 0.15
CA MET A 367 1.12 21.83 -0.55
C MET A 367 0.81 22.50 -1.89
N ASN A 368 1.18 21.83 -2.97
CA ASN A 368 0.88 22.23 -4.34
C ASN A 368 -0.34 21.44 -4.81
N ILE A 369 -1.50 22.08 -4.83
CA ILE A 369 -2.78 21.50 -5.24
C ILE A 369 -3.12 22.12 -6.60
N GLU A 370 -2.68 21.45 -7.67
CA GLU A 370 -2.62 22.05 -8.99
C GLU A 370 -3.37 21.25 -10.06
N ASN A 371 -4.18 21.92 -10.87
CA ASN A 371 -4.83 21.33 -12.04
C ASN A 371 -5.69 20.08 -11.71
N ASN A 372 -6.32 20.05 -10.54
CA ASN A 372 -7.23 18.96 -10.17
C ASN A 372 -8.68 19.32 -10.52
N VAL A 373 -9.51 18.31 -10.73
CA VAL A 373 -10.95 18.43 -10.85
C VAL A 373 -11.60 17.85 -9.60
N PHE A 374 -12.43 18.64 -8.92
CA PHE A 374 -13.28 18.19 -7.83
C PHE A 374 -14.73 18.34 -8.30
N ASP A 375 -15.38 17.22 -8.58
CA ASP A 375 -16.74 17.16 -9.13
C ASP A 375 -17.68 16.50 -8.12
N ASN A 376 -18.69 17.24 -7.67
CA ASN A 376 -19.71 16.78 -6.73
C ASN A 376 -19.11 16.24 -5.40
N VAL A 377 -18.11 16.93 -4.86
CA VAL A 377 -17.43 16.53 -3.61
C VAL A 377 -18.03 17.23 -2.38
N GLY A 378 -18.21 16.47 -1.29
CA GLY A 378 -18.67 16.95 0.02
C GLY A 378 -20.18 17.08 0.18
N ASN A 379 -20.97 16.65 -0.81
CA ASN A 379 -22.43 16.84 -0.83
C ASN A 379 -23.23 15.74 -0.12
N ASN A 380 -22.63 14.59 0.19
CA ASN A 380 -23.36 13.34 0.35
C ASN A 380 -22.96 12.56 1.61
N ALA A 381 -22.72 13.20 2.76
CA ALA A 381 -22.32 12.46 3.97
C ALA A 381 -23.35 11.37 4.37
N LYS A 382 -23.15 10.10 3.97
CA LYS A 382 -24.11 9.00 4.18
C LYS A 382 -24.05 8.37 5.58
N GLY A 383 -23.79 9.17 6.62
CA GLY A 383 -23.98 8.75 8.02
C GLY A 383 -22.86 7.90 8.65
N GLY A 384 -21.65 7.88 8.08
CA GLY A 384 -20.45 7.28 8.71
C GLY A 384 -19.57 8.28 9.49
N PHE A 385 -20.16 9.39 9.93
CA PHE A 385 -19.47 10.58 10.41
C PHE A 385 -19.89 10.92 11.83
N ASP A 386 -18.94 11.16 12.74
CA ASP A 386 -19.23 11.69 14.08
C ASP A 386 -19.56 13.20 14.00
N ALA A 387 -20.87 13.51 13.97
CA ALA A 387 -21.43 14.86 13.85
C ALA A 387 -20.81 15.89 14.82
N SER A 388 -20.29 15.47 15.98
CA SER A 388 -19.64 16.36 16.95
C SER A 388 -18.32 16.98 16.43
N THR A 389 -17.72 16.37 15.40
CA THR A 389 -16.49 16.82 14.74
C THR A 389 -16.70 17.88 13.66
N LEU A 390 -17.94 18.17 13.21
CA LEU A 390 -18.21 19.31 12.28
C LEU A 390 -18.12 20.69 12.94
N SER A 391 -17.85 20.76 14.24
CA SER A 391 -17.63 22.04 14.91
C SER A 391 -16.35 22.73 14.39
N GLY A 392 -15.31 21.95 14.07
CA GLY A 392 -14.01 22.42 13.58
C GLY A 392 -13.78 22.30 12.06
N VAL A 393 -14.59 21.53 11.34
CA VAL A 393 -14.46 21.31 9.89
C VAL A 393 -15.78 21.37 9.14
N SER A 394 -15.74 21.71 7.86
CA SER A 394 -16.92 21.73 6.98
C SER A 394 -16.61 20.94 5.73
N LEU A 395 -17.53 20.08 5.32
CA LEU A 395 -17.39 19.21 4.14
C LEU A 395 -17.03 20.06 2.92
N SER A 396 -16.00 19.65 2.18
CA SER A 396 -15.43 20.46 1.10
C SER A 396 -14.55 19.65 0.17
N ALA A 397 -14.27 20.18 -1.01
CA ALA A 397 -13.27 19.62 -1.91
C ALA A 397 -11.89 19.52 -1.25
N ILE A 398 -11.45 20.60 -0.60
CA ILE A 398 -10.16 20.68 0.11
C ILE A 398 -10.40 21.10 1.55
N ALA A 399 -9.80 20.40 2.49
CA ALA A 399 -9.80 20.75 3.91
C ALA A 399 -8.38 20.71 4.50
N VAL A 400 -7.98 21.77 5.20
CA VAL A 400 -6.66 21.90 5.85
C VAL A 400 -6.81 22.28 7.31
N ARG A 401 -6.16 21.56 8.23
CA ARG A 401 -6.44 21.63 9.67
C ARG A 401 -5.21 21.81 10.57
N ASN A 402 -4.32 22.73 10.23
CA ASN A 402 -3.08 22.93 11.00
C ASN A 402 -3.36 23.42 12.43
N TYR A 403 -2.65 22.84 13.40
CA TYR A 403 -2.77 23.17 14.82
C TYR A 403 -1.43 23.09 15.55
N LYS A 404 -1.00 24.22 16.16
CA LYS A 404 0.25 24.36 16.93
C LYS A 404 1.53 24.03 16.16
N GLU A 405 1.52 24.26 14.85
CA GLU A 405 2.71 24.08 14.00
C GLU A 405 3.80 25.10 14.33
N SER A 406 5.06 24.70 14.10
CA SER A 406 6.25 25.50 14.39
C SER A 406 7.03 25.94 13.16
N GLY A 407 6.76 25.36 11.99
CA GLY A 407 7.40 25.67 10.73
C GLY A 407 6.46 26.30 9.72
N ASP A 408 7.02 26.84 8.64
CA ASP A 408 6.26 27.55 7.61
C ASP A 408 5.30 26.61 6.86
N ALA A 409 4.10 27.11 6.55
CA ALA A 409 3.10 26.37 5.79
C ALA A 409 2.69 27.18 4.54
N THR A 410 2.88 26.59 3.37
CA THR A 410 2.54 27.21 2.08
C THR A 410 1.52 26.35 1.33
N PHE A 411 0.43 26.97 0.88
CA PHE A 411 -0.62 26.34 0.11
C PHE A 411 -0.76 27.05 -1.23
N LYS A 412 -0.51 26.33 -2.32
CA LYS A 412 -0.73 26.81 -3.68
C LYS A 412 -1.89 26.03 -4.27
N ILE A 413 -3.05 26.67 -4.36
CA ILE A 413 -4.29 26.10 -4.89
C ILE A 413 -4.53 26.76 -6.24
N GLN A 414 -4.07 26.10 -7.30
CA GLN A 414 -4.01 26.72 -8.63
C GLN A 414 -4.56 25.85 -9.75
N GLY A 415 -5.30 26.43 -10.69
CA GLY A 415 -5.70 25.70 -11.90
C GLY A 415 -6.78 24.64 -11.67
N ASN A 416 -7.39 24.58 -10.48
CA ASN A 416 -8.35 23.53 -10.15
C ASN A 416 -9.77 23.92 -10.59
N ASP A 417 -10.57 22.91 -10.89
CA ASP A 417 -12.00 23.05 -11.19
C ASP A 417 -12.83 22.45 -10.05
N PHE A 418 -13.60 23.29 -9.37
CA PHE A 418 -14.53 22.92 -8.32
C PHE A 418 -15.94 22.95 -8.91
N LEU A 419 -16.46 21.78 -9.25
CA LEU A 419 -17.73 21.60 -9.95
C LEU A 419 -18.76 21.03 -8.98
N GLY A 420 -19.83 21.78 -8.71
CA GLY A 420 -20.94 21.34 -7.89
C GLY A 420 -20.56 20.89 -6.48
N CYS A 421 -19.41 21.30 -5.94
CA CYS A 421 -18.95 20.90 -4.61
C CYS A 421 -19.79 21.58 -3.50
N ALA A 422 -19.95 20.92 -2.34
CA ALA A 422 -20.66 21.52 -1.20
C ALA A 422 -20.00 22.83 -0.74
N MET A 423 -18.67 22.83 -0.77
CA MET A 423 -17.80 23.98 -0.55
C MET A 423 -16.45 23.64 -1.20
N ALA A 424 -15.72 24.62 -1.72
CA ALA A 424 -14.41 24.34 -2.27
C ALA A 424 -13.36 24.18 -1.16
N LEU A 425 -13.27 25.15 -0.25
CA LEU A 425 -12.17 25.26 0.70
C LEU A 425 -12.65 25.35 2.15
N SER A 426 -12.24 24.39 2.98
CA SER A 426 -12.34 24.51 4.44
C SER A 426 -10.95 24.72 5.01
N MET A 427 -10.60 25.93 5.38
CA MET A 427 -9.25 26.27 5.82
C MET A 427 -9.20 26.44 7.34
N ARG A 428 -8.08 26.08 7.96
CA ARG A 428 -7.77 26.45 9.33
C ARG A 428 -6.26 26.54 9.49
N ASN A 429 -5.83 27.64 10.10
CA ASN A 429 -4.46 27.82 10.52
C ASN A 429 -4.45 28.28 11.97
N ASN A 430 -4.35 27.35 12.92
CA ASN A 430 -4.27 27.69 14.33
C ASN A 430 -2.81 27.76 14.77
N TYR A 431 -2.29 28.98 14.89
CA TYR A 431 -0.92 29.24 15.29
C TYR A 431 -0.79 29.52 16.80
N ALA A 432 0.29 29.02 17.42
CA ALA A 432 0.61 29.38 18.81
C ALA A 432 1.17 30.81 18.84
N SER A 433 0.62 31.69 19.68
CA SER A 433 0.92 33.13 19.76
C SER A 433 2.39 33.50 20.07
N THR A 434 3.28 32.51 20.24
CA THR A 434 4.69 32.65 20.62
C THR A 434 5.67 32.31 19.50
N ILE A 435 5.21 31.95 18.29
CA ILE A 435 6.07 31.45 17.21
C ILE A 435 6.01 32.40 16.00
N THR A 436 7.17 32.79 15.48
CA THR A 436 7.34 33.44 14.17
C THR A 436 7.45 32.37 13.07
N TYR A 437 6.34 31.99 12.46
CA TYR A 437 6.33 31.20 11.21
C TYR A 437 5.34 31.81 10.22
N THR A 438 5.56 31.52 8.93
CA THR A 438 4.81 32.07 7.81
C THR A 438 3.72 31.10 7.39
N TYR A 439 2.48 31.58 7.34
CA TYR A 439 1.38 30.89 6.67
C TYR A 439 1.02 31.65 5.40
N THR A 440 1.14 31.01 4.24
CA THR A 440 0.74 31.60 2.96
C THR A 440 -0.22 30.66 2.25
N SER A 441 -1.37 31.18 1.84
CA SER A 441 -2.33 30.45 1.03
C SER A 441 -2.71 31.31 -0.18
N GLU A 442 -2.49 30.77 -1.37
CA GLU A 442 -2.87 31.41 -2.64
C GLU A 442 -3.87 30.54 -3.39
N VAL A 443 -5.03 31.13 -3.70
CA VAL A 443 -6.10 30.53 -4.49
C VAL A 443 -6.21 31.32 -5.78
N LYS A 444 -5.60 30.81 -6.85
CA LYS A 444 -5.52 31.52 -8.14
C LYS A 444 -5.83 30.63 -9.32
N TYR A 445 -6.41 31.20 -10.37
CA TYR A 445 -6.68 30.49 -11.61
C TYR A 445 -7.57 29.25 -11.41
N ASN A 446 -8.49 29.28 -10.44
CA ASN A 446 -9.46 28.20 -10.21
C ASN A 446 -10.83 28.56 -10.79
N ALA A 447 -11.61 27.54 -11.13
CA ALA A 447 -13.01 27.68 -11.48
C ALA A 447 -13.88 27.17 -10.34
N PHE A 448 -14.85 27.96 -9.91
CA PHE A 448 -15.86 27.61 -8.93
C PHE A 448 -17.22 27.63 -9.63
N ILE A 449 -17.75 26.46 -9.97
CA ILE A 449 -18.95 26.32 -10.79
C ILE A 449 -19.99 25.51 -10.06
N ASN A 450 -21.08 26.16 -9.64
CA ASN A 450 -22.18 25.51 -8.92
C ASN A 450 -23.53 26.01 -9.44
N THR A 451 -24.42 25.10 -9.88
CA THR A 451 -25.78 25.46 -10.35
C THR A 451 -26.51 26.37 -9.35
N GLU A 452 -26.37 26.09 -8.06
CA GLU A 452 -26.77 26.96 -6.96
C GLU A 452 -25.53 27.35 -6.16
N ALA A 453 -25.36 28.64 -5.88
CA ALA A 453 -24.18 29.11 -5.15
C ALA A 453 -24.14 28.47 -3.74
N PRO A 454 -22.99 27.91 -3.31
CA PRO A 454 -22.87 27.35 -1.97
C PRO A 454 -22.97 28.45 -0.92
N GLU A 455 -23.29 28.06 0.33
CA GLU A 455 -23.28 28.97 1.47
C GLU A 455 -21.89 29.62 1.63
N PHE A 456 -20.83 28.85 1.35
CA PHE A 456 -19.45 29.32 1.33
C PHE A 456 -18.70 28.67 0.15
N TYR A 457 -17.89 29.44 -0.55
CA TYR A 457 -16.84 28.89 -1.41
C TYR A 457 -15.60 28.57 -0.58
N GLN A 458 -15.28 29.44 0.38
CA GLN A 458 -14.25 29.24 1.37
C GLN A 458 -14.79 29.55 2.76
N ARG A 459 -14.41 28.71 3.73
CA ARG A 459 -14.69 28.96 5.13
C ARG A 459 -13.51 28.64 6.02
N THR A 460 -13.13 29.60 6.86
CA THR A 460 -12.20 29.37 7.97
C THR A 460 -12.94 29.03 9.26
N ARG A 461 -12.70 27.83 9.83
CA ARG A 461 -13.35 27.37 11.07
C ARG A 461 -12.40 27.49 12.27
N TYR A 462 -12.85 28.19 13.31
CA TYR A 462 -12.11 28.41 14.55
C TYR A 462 -12.34 27.26 15.55
N ALA A 463 -11.28 26.67 16.09
CA ALA A 463 -11.41 25.58 17.07
C ALA A 463 -11.84 26.10 18.45
N THR A 464 -11.24 27.20 18.94
CA THR A 464 -11.60 27.89 20.20
C THR A 464 -11.05 29.33 20.35
N ASP A 465 -10.36 29.90 19.37
CA ASP A 465 -9.62 31.16 19.57
C ASP A 465 -9.97 32.19 18.48
N ASP A 466 -9.90 33.45 18.87
CA ASP A 466 -10.35 34.61 18.09
C ASP A 466 -9.54 34.84 16.80
N ALA A 467 -9.94 35.85 16.02
CA ALA A 467 -9.33 36.19 14.74
C ALA A 467 -7.81 36.44 14.78
N THR A 468 -7.20 36.60 15.97
CA THR A 468 -5.75 36.76 16.10
C THR A 468 -4.99 35.48 15.79
N THR A 469 -5.44 34.30 16.23
CA THR A 469 -4.68 33.04 16.06
C THR A 469 -5.04 32.25 14.80
N ASN A 470 -6.02 32.75 14.04
CA ASN A 470 -6.53 32.17 12.79
C ASN A 470 -6.78 33.29 11.76
N PRO A 471 -5.72 33.89 11.21
CA PRO A 471 -5.83 35.11 10.42
C PRO A 471 -6.45 34.82 9.05
N ASN A 472 -7.27 35.76 8.59
CA ASN A 472 -7.83 35.74 7.24
C ASN A 472 -6.77 36.19 6.23
N ASP A 473 -5.90 35.29 5.79
CA ASP A 473 -4.74 35.63 4.95
C ASP A 473 -4.68 34.83 3.63
N THR A 474 -5.78 34.20 3.22
CA THR A 474 -5.82 33.52 1.91
C THR A 474 -5.95 34.55 0.79
N LEU A 475 -4.95 34.66 -0.07
CA LEU A 475 -5.00 35.49 -1.26
C LEU A 475 -5.86 34.80 -2.32
N PHE A 476 -6.98 35.41 -2.66
CA PHE A 476 -7.97 34.85 -3.56
C PHE A 476 -8.12 35.72 -4.81
N ASP A 477 -7.41 35.45 -5.91
CA ASP A 477 -7.45 36.33 -7.11
C ASP A 477 -7.28 35.55 -8.41
N ASN A 478 -7.69 36.12 -9.54
CA ASN A 478 -7.61 35.48 -10.86
C ASN A 478 -8.41 34.19 -10.91
N ASN A 479 -9.59 34.13 -10.29
CA ASN A 479 -10.47 32.97 -10.35
C ASN A 479 -11.70 33.25 -11.22
N PHE A 480 -12.46 32.22 -11.56
CA PHE A 480 -13.78 32.34 -12.17
C PHE A 480 -14.83 31.77 -11.20
N PHE A 481 -15.94 32.48 -11.04
CA PHE A 481 -17.10 32.02 -10.28
C PHE A 481 -18.31 32.03 -11.21
N GLY A 482 -19.05 30.93 -11.26
CA GLY A 482 -20.20 30.81 -12.15
C GLY A 482 -21.25 29.82 -11.64
N SER A 483 -22.47 29.96 -12.17
CA SER A 483 -23.49 28.91 -12.06
C SER A 483 -23.41 27.89 -13.19
N SER A 484 -22.66 28.23 -14.23
CA SER A 484 -22.18 27.35 -15.30
C SER A 484 -20.92 27.98 -15.90
N GLU A 485 -20.28 27.30 -16.85
CA GLU A 485 -19.16 27.86 -17.63
C GLU A 485 -19.55 29.13 -18.42
N THR A 486 -20.84 29.35 -18.65
CA THR A 486 -21.36 30.47 -19.45
C THR A 486 -22.03 31.57 -18.63
N VAL A 487 -22.25 31.37 -17.33
CA VAL A 487 -22.99 32.31 -16.47
C VAL A 487 -22.15 32.64 -15.25
N LYS A 488 -21.62 33.86 -15.19
CA LYS A 488 -20.82 34.38 -14.08
C LYS A 488 -21.67 34.65 -12.84
N VAL A 489 -21.08 34.42 -11.67
CA VAL A 489 -21.61 34.80 -10.36
C VAL A 489 -20.57 35.67 -9.65
N VAL A 490 -21.03 36.60 -8.82
CA VAL A 490 -20.16 37.41 -7.96
C VAL A 490 -20.33 36.91 -6.53
N PRO A 491 -19.30 36.29 -5.92
CA PRO A 491 -19.39 35.84 -4.53
C PRO A 491 -19.44 37.04 -3.58
N THR A 492 -20.18 36.90 -2.49
CA THR A 492 -20.16 37.89 -1.40
C THR A 492 -18.90 37.73 -0.55
N ALA A 493 -18.55 38.76 0.22
CA ALA A 493 -17.47 38.67 1.21
C ALA A 493 -17.74 37.59 2.27
N GLU A 494 -19.01 37.36 2.61
CA GLU A 494 -19.42 36.32 3.55
C GLU A 494 -19.16 34.91 2.99
N GLN A 495 -19.45 34.69 1.70
CA GLN A 495 -19.18 33.42 1.01
C GLN A 495 -17.67 33.12 0.87
N LEU A 496 -16.80 34.11 1.04
CA LEU A 496 -15.34 34.01 1.02
C LEU A 496 -14.74 34.22 2.42
N GLN A 497 -15.40 33.69 3.45
CA GLN A 497 -14.92 33.78 4.83
C GLN A 497 -13.50 33.20 4.97
N GLY A 498 -12.55 34.05 5.37
CA GLY A 498 -11.14 33.68 5.49
C GLY A 498 -10.24 34.23 4.38
N ALA A 499 -10.81 34.83 3.34
CA ALA A 499 -10.05 35.53 2.32
C ALA A 499 -9.41 36.80 2.88
N LYS A 500 -8.22 37.12 2.38
CA LYS A 500 -7.47 38.31 2.75
C LYS A 500 -8.23 39.58 2.33
N GLU A 501 -8.22 40.59 3.19
CA GLU A 501 -8.80 41.89 2.85
C GLU A 501 -8.17 42.45 1.56
N GLY A 502 -9.02 42.93 0.64
CA GLY A 502 -8.57 43.44 -0.66
C GLY A 502 -8.21 42.38 -1.69
N SER A 503 -8.34 41.08 -1.37
CA SER A 503 -8.34 40.02 -2.38
C SER A 503 -9.70 39.94 -3.11
N ASN A 504 -9.80 39.06 -4.09
CA ASN A 504 -10.97 38.80 -4.93
C ASN A 504 -11.31 39.98 -5.84
N THR A 505 -10.28 40.72 -6.26
CA THR A 505 -10.41 41.96 -7.05
C THR A 505 -10.14 41.76 -8.54
N ASN A 506 -9.37 40.73 -8.91
CA ASN A 506 -8.93 40.49 -10.28
C ASN A 506 -9.43 39.16 -10.83
N ASN A 507 -10.74 38.90 -10.77
CA ASN A 507 -11.32 37.65 -11.28
C ASN A 507 -11.72 37.73 -12.75
N TYR A 508 -11.75 36.57 -13.41
CA TYR A 508 -12.12 36.46 -14.81
C TYR A 508 -13.61 36.73 -15.04
N GLU A 509 -13.93 37.35 -16.18
CA GLU A 509 -15.31 37.58 -16.60
C GLU A 509 -15.95 36.33 -17.20
N THR A 510 -15.16 35.49 -17.87
CA THR A 510 -15.62 34.26 -18.50
C THR A 510 -14.73 33.07 -18.12
N TYR A 511 -15.31 31.87 -18.13
CA TYR A 511 -14.54 30.64 -17.96
C TYR A 511 -13.50 30.47 -19.08
N ALA A 512 -13.83 30.88 -20.31
CA ALA A 512 -12.91 30.82 -21.44
C ALA A 512 -11.64 31.69 -21.23
N ASP A 513 -11.76 32.89 -20.65
CA ASP A 513 -10.61 33.73 -20.34
C ASP A 513 -9.72 33.10 -19.27
N LEU A 514 -10.33 32.47 -18.25
CA LEU A 514 -9.60 31.69 -17.26
C LEU A 514 -8.82 30.53 -17.91
N VAL A 515 -9.48 29.75 -18.78
CA VAL A 515 -8.84 28.63 -19.50
C VAL A 515 -7.67 29.13 -20.36
N ALA A 516 -7.86 30.24 -21.08
CA ALA A 516 -6.80 30.87 -21.87
C ALA A 516 -5.61 31.32 -21.00
N ALA A 517 -5.88 31.89 -19.82
CA ALA A 517 -4.83 32.30 -18.89
C ALA A 517 -4.07 31.11 -18.29
N ARG A 518 -4.76 30.00 -17.97
CA ARG A 518 -4.11 28.77 -17.49
C ARG A 518 -3.11 28.21 -18.49
N ALA A 519 -3.43 28.26 -19.78
CA ALA A 519 -2.53 27.80 -20.85
C ALA A 519 -1.19 28.57 -20.91
N LEU A 520 -1.10 29.74 -20.27
CA LEU A 520 0.14 30.53 -20.18
C LEU A 520 0.98 30.20 -18.94
N LEU A 521 0.46 29.41 -17.99
CA LEU A 521 1.12 29.11 -16.71
C LEU A 521 2.16 27.97 -16.80
N GLY A 522 2.24 27.28 -17.94
CA GLY A 522 3.19 26.18 -18.17
C GLY A 522 2.57 24.82 -17.95
#